data_AF-A0A7W2MKJ0-F1
#
_entry.id   AF-A0A7W2MKJ0-F1
#
_cell.length_a   1.000
_cell.length_b   1.000
_cell.length_c   1.000
_cell.angle_alpha   90.00
_cell.angle_beta   90.00
_cell.angle_gamma   90.00
#
_symmetry.space_group_name_H-M   'P 1'
#
loop_
_entity.id
_entity.type
_entity.pdbx_description
1 polymer ?
#
loop_
_entity_poly.entity_id
_entity_poly.type
_entity_poly.pdbx_seq_one_letter_code
_entity_poly.pdbx_strand_id
1 'polypeptide(L)'
;MPLTYSANSHSKIFHCAIAHSSELCQIEDWLNLLTKTYATHPSNGLAKVITYYLTRIIKHDDFTAFASQPCHYFTMLKFWRQQIA
;
A
#
# COMPACT_ATOMS: atom_id res chain seq x y z
N MET A 1 -26.83 2.04 -28.50
CA MET A 1 -25.84 1.00 -28.86
C MET A 1 -24.54 1.32 -28.15
N PRO A 2 -23.90 0.34 -27.50
CA PRO A 2 -22.94 0.59 -26.44
C PRO A 2 -21.55 0.90 -26.99
N LEU A 3 -20.88 1.88 -26.40
CA LEU A 3 -19.46 2.10 -26.56
C LEU A 3 -18.75 0.93 -25.87
N THR A 4 -18.10 0.08 -26.65
CA THR A 4 -17.23 -0.98 -26.16
C THR A 4 -16.02 -0.32 -25.48
N TYR A 5 -16.13 -0.08 -24.17
CA TYR A 5 -14.97 0.25 -23.36
C TYR A 5 -14.07 -1.00 -23.37
N SER A 6 -12.96 -0.88 -24.08
CA SER A 6 -11.92 -1.89 -24.09
C SER A 6 -11.44 -2.04 -22.64
N ALA A 7 -11.76 -3.18 -22.04
CA ALA A 7 -11.22 -3.59 -20.76
C ALA A 7 -9.71 -3.72 -20.94
N ASN A 8 -9.01 -2.61 -20.69
CA ASN A 8 -7.57 -2.61 -20.57
C ASN A 8 -7.27 -3.46 -19.33
N SER A 9 -7.01 -4.74 -19.56
CA SER A 9 -6.47 -5.69 -18.61
C SER A 9 -5.12 -5.16 -18.14
N HIS A 10 -5.15 -4.18 -17.23
CA HIS A 10 -4.07 -3.91 -16.32
C HIS A 10 -3.98 -5.11 -15.37
N SER A 11 -3.47 -6.21 -15.92
CA SER A 11 -2.74 -7.19 -15.16
C SER A 11 -1.52 -6.48 -14.58
N LYS A 12 -1.73 -5.73 -13.49
CA LYS A 12 -0.67 -5.41 -12.54
C LYS A 12 -0.40 -6.67 -11.72
N ILE A 13 -0.10 -7.77 -12.40
CA ILE A 13 0.73 -8.81 -11.83
C ILE A 13 2.12 -8.20 -11.88
N PHE A 14 2.50 -7.50 -10.81
CA PHE A 14 3.91 -7.26 -10.55
C PHE A 14 4.53 -8.63 -10.32
N HIS A 15 4.94 -9.26 -11.42
CA HIS A 15 5.76 -10.44 -11.36
C HIS A 15 7.04 -10.05 -10.64
N CYS A 16 7.16 -10.59 -9.43
CA CYS A 16 8.37 -10.75 -8.66
C CYS A 16 9.56 -10.98 -9.61
N ALA A 17 10.41 -9.98 -9.74
CA ALA A 17 11.68 -10.11 -10.42
C ALA A 17 12.69 -9.30 -9.64
N ILE A 18 13.52 -10.04 -8.89
CA ILE A 18 14.72 -9.64 -8.15
C ILE A 18 14.44 -9.31 -6.67
N ALA A 19 14.37 -10.37 -5.87
CA ALA A 19 14.67 -10.42 -4.44
C ALA A 19 14.00 -9.35 -3.54
N HIS A 20 12.70 -9.12 -3.68
CA HIS A 20 11.95 -8.51 -2.58
C HIS A 20 12.02 -9.44 -1.36
N SER A 21 12.32 -8.91 -0.16
CA SER A 21 12.12 -9.68 1.06
C SER A 21 10.65 -10.10 1.09
N SER A 22 10.38 -11.39 1.26
CA SER A 22 9.01 -11.94 1.25
C SER A 22 8.10 -11.21 2.24
N GLU A 23 8.67 -10.66 3.31
CA GLU A 23 7.99 -9.85 4.32
C GLU A 23 7.49 -8.49 3.78
N LEU A 24 8.30 -7.75 3.03
CA LEU A 24 7.90 -6.43 2.51
C LEU A 24 6.71 -6.56 1.55
N CYS A 25 6.78 -7.51 0.61
CA CYS A 25 5.67 -7.79 -0.30
C CYS A 25 4.39 -8.15 0.45
N GLN A 26 4.50 -8.99 1.49
CA GLN A 26 3.35 -9.32 2.33
C GLN A 26 2.77 -8.08 3.02
N ILE A 27 3.61 -7.17 3.53
CA ILE A 27 3.13 -5.94 4.16
C ILE A 27 2.44 -5.02 3.14
N GLU A 28 2.95 -4.92 1.91
CA GLU A 28 2.31 -4.15 0.82
C GLU A 28 0.95 -4.74 0.42
N ASP A 29 0.84 -6.07 0.30
CA ASP A 29 -0.43 -6.76 0.04
C ASP A 29 -1.44 -6.53 1.17
N TRP A 30 -0.98 -6.62 2.43
CA TRP A 30 -1.79 -6.30 3.60
C TRP A 30 -2.26 -4.85 3.59
N LEU A 31 -1.38 -3.90 3.26
CA LEU A 31 -1.76 -2.48 3.14
C LEU A 31 -2.81 -2.28 2.05
N ASN A 32 -2.69 -2.94 0.90
CA ASN A 32 -3.69 -2.87 -0.16
C ASN A 32 -5.06 -3.38 0.32
N LEU A 33 -5.11 -4.51 1.03
CA LEU A 33 -6.34 -5.03 1.62
C LEU A 33 -6.93 -4.06 2.66
N LEU A 34 -6.11 -3.54 3.56
CA LEU A 34 -6.55 -2.64 4.64
C LEU A 34 -7.10 -1.32 4.10
N THR A 35 -6.44 -0.73 3.10
CA THR A 35 -6.89 0.52 2.48
C THR A 35 -8.21 0.33 1.71
N LYS A 36 -8.38 -0.78 0.98
CA LYS A 36 -9.66 -1.16 0.36
C LYS A 36 -10.76 -1.38 1.39
N THR A 37 -10.43 -2.03 2.51
CA THR A 37 -11.39 -2.25 3.60
C THR A 37 -11.79 -0.92 4.23
N TYR A 38 -10.84 -0.02 4.47
CA TYR A 38 -11.13 1.32 4.99
C TYR A 38 -12.03 2.13 4.06
N ALA A 39 -11.85 2.02 2.73
CA ALA A 39 -12.69 2.72 1.77
C ALA A 39 -14.17 2.31 1.84
N THR A 40 -14.46 1.09 2.28
CA THR A 40 -15.84 0.59 2.46
C THR A 40 -16.34 0.75 3.89
N HIS A 41 -15.45 0.62 4.87
CA HIS A 41 -15.75 0.69 6.30
C HIS A 41 -14.71 1.58 7.01
N PRO A 42 -14.84 2.92 6.91
CA PRO A 42 -13.91 3.83 7.55
C PRO A 42 -13.92 3.64 9.06
N SER A 43 -12.72 3.48 9.64
CA SER A 43 -12.56 3.24 11.06
C SER A 43 -11.23 3.80 11.53
N ASN A 44 -11.26 4.53 12.64
CA ASN A 44 -10.06 5.03 13.31
C ASN A 44 -9.10 3.87 13.66
N GLY A 45 -9.66 2.71 14.04
CA GLY A 45 -8.89 1.49 14.28
C GLY A 45 -8.15 1.01 13.03
N LEU A 46 -8.82 0.97 11.87
CA LEU A 46 -8.16 0.62 10.61
C LEU A 46 -7.09 1.65 10.23
N ALA A 47 -7.36 2.94 10.37
CA ALA A 47 -6.38 3.99 10.08
C ALA A 47 -5.11 3.86 10.95
N LYS A 48 -5.26 3.50 12.23
CA LYS A 48 -4.13 3.19 13.13
C LYS A 48 -3.35 1.96 12.67
N VAL A 49 -4.01 0.88 12.27
CA VAL A 49 -3.36 -0.34 11.75
C VAL A 49 -2.60 -0.05 10.45
N ILE A 50 -3.19 0.71 9.53
CA ILE A 50 -2.53 1.13 8.28
C ILE A 50 -1.29 1.99 8.59
N THR A 51 -1.42 2.94 9.51
CA THR A 51 -0.31 3.78 9.99
C THR A 51 0.82 2.96 10.61
N TYR A 52 0.49 1.90 11.37
CA TYR A 52 1.47 0.98 11.94
C TYR A 52 2.29 0.27 10.85
N TYR A 53 1.64 -0.32 9.85
CA TYR A 53 2.33 -1.02 8.76
C TYR A 53 3.16 -0.07 7.88
N LEU A 54 2.67 1.14 7.59
CA LEU A 54 3.46 2.16 6.90
C LEU A 54 4.70 2.55 7.67
N THR A 55 4.59 2.71 9.00
CA THR A 55 5.74 3.00 9.86
C THR A 55 6.73 1.84 9.87
N ARG A 56 6.26 0.59 9.84
CA ARG A 56 7.10 -0.61 9.77
C ARG A 56 7.86 -0.69 8.46
N ILE A 57 7.22 -0.40 7.32
CA ILE A 57 7.89 -0.32 6.01
C ILE A 57 9.01 0.72 6.05
N ILE A 58 8.72 1.94 6.52
CA ILE A 58 9.68 3.06 6.53
C ILE A 58 10.89 2.77 7.43
N LYS A 59 10.69 2.05 8.53
CA LYS A 59 11.74 1.69 9.49
C LYS A 59 12.48 0.42 9.13
N HIS A 60 12.02 -0.33 8.14
CA HIS A 60 12.70 -1.54 7.71
C HIS A 60 14.08 -1.15 7.17
N ASP A 61 15.14 -1.84 7.59
CA ASP A 61 16.53 -1.45 7.28
C ASP A 61 16.79 -1.38 5.76
N ASP A 62 16.07 -2.20 5.02
CA ASP A 62 16.06 -2.27 3.55
C ASP A 62 15.19 -1.19 2.87
N PHE A 63 14.55 -0.29 3.61
CA PHE A 63 13.58 0.65 3.02
C PHE A 63 14.19 1.53 1.92
N THR A 64 15.41 2.03 2.13
CA THR A 64 16.10 2.91 1.17
C THR A 64 16.69 2.18 -0.03
N ALA A 65 17.02 0.89 0.13
CA ALA A 65 17.59 0.07 -0.93
C ALA A 65 16.49 -0.58 -1.81
N PHE A 66 15.27 -0.75 -1.29
CA PHE A 66 14.23 -1.54 -1.94
C PHE A 66 12.97 -0.75 -2.32
N ALA A 67 12.67 0.37 -1.67
CA ALA A 67 11.55 1.20 -2.09
C ALA A 67 11.94 1.95 -3.38
N SER A 68 11.27 1.60 -4.48
CA SER A 68 11.37 2.34 -5.75
C SER A 68 11.02 3.82 -5.60
N GLN A 69 10.25 4.16 -4.56
CA GLN A 69 9.86 5.53 -4.26
C GLN A 69 9.59 5.73 -2.75
N PRO A 70 10.64 5.96 -1.93
CA PRO A 70 10.50 6.19 -0.48
C PRO A 70 9.49 7.29 -0.13
N CYS A 71 9.38 8.32 -0.99
CA CYS A 71 8.47 9.44 -0.78
C CYS A 71 6.98 9.05 -0.85
N HIS A 72 6.63 7.93 -1.49
CA HIS A 72 5.25 7.47 -1.55
C HIS A 72 4.74 7.05 -0.16
N TYR A 73 5.52 6.22 0.56
CA TYR A 73 5.14 5.73 1.88
C TYR A 73 5.08 6.82 2.95
N PHE A 74 5.99 7.80 2.90
CA PHE A 74 5.91 8.98 3.78
C PHE A 74 4.66 9.84 3.51
N THR A 75 4.28 9.99 2.24
CA THR A 75 3.07 10.74 1.85
C THR A 75 1.82 10.02 2.34
N MET A 76 1.75 8.69 2.14
CA MET A 76 0.68 7.87 2.68
C MET A 76 0.61 8.00 4.21
N LEU A 77 1.74 7.90 4.91
CA LEU A 77 1.78 8.00 6.37
C LEU A 77 1.22 9.34 6.87
N LYS A 78 1.58 10.45 6.19
CA LYS A 78 1.03 11.77 6.51
C LYS A 78 -0.49 11.81 6.36
N PHE A 79 -1.01 11.29 5.24
CA PHE A 79 -2.45 11.21 5.00
C PHE A 79 -3.17 10.39 6.08
N TRP A 80 -2.68 9.19 6.40
CA TRP A 80 -3.34 8.31 7.36
C TRP A 80 -3.33 8.83 8.78
N ARG A 81 -2.29 9.58 9.18
CA ARG A 81 -2.29 10.28 10.47
C ARG A 81 -3.39 11.33 10.59
N GLN A 82 -3.78 11.98 9.48
CA GLN A 82 -4.90 12.92 9.47
C GLN A 82 -6.26 12.22 9.58
N GLN A 83 -6.35 10.93 9.24
CA GLN A 83 -7.58 10.14 9.38
C GLN A 83 -7.81 9.62 10.81
N ILE A 84 -6.80 9.72 11.69
CA ILE A 84 -6.87 9.28 13.09
C ILE A 84 -7.30 10.44 14.01
N ALA A 85 -7.12 11.68 13.56
CA ALA A 85 -7.34 12.91 14.32
C ALA A 85 -8.84 13.26 14.43
#